data_AF-A0A533B8Z7-F1
#
_entry.id   AF-A0A533B8Z7-F1
#
_cell.length_a   1.000
_cell.length_b   1.000
_cell.length_c   1.000
_cell.angle_alpha   90.00
_cell.angle_beta   90.00
_cell.angle_gamma   90.00
#
_symmetry.space_group_name_H-M   'P 1'
#
loop_
_entity.id
_entity.type
_entity.pdbx_description
1 polymer ?
#
loop_
_entity_poly.entity_id
_entity_poly.type
_entity_poly.pdbx_seq_one_letter_code
_entity_poly.pdbx_strand_id
1 'polypeptide(L)' 'MTAIVFLPPAQEEMTAASRYYQAQSTGLGTEFLAEVERTIAAIVSHPKAAPKVKPDIRRRPGYWQGRLGSSKQSQ' A
#
# COMPACT_ATOMS: atom_id res chain seq x y z
N MET A 1 1.77 21.64 -2.36
CA MET A 1 1.91 20.26 -2.86
C MET A 1 3.05 19.62 -2.11
N THR A 2 2.82 18.49 -1.44
CA THR A 2 3.88 17.77 -0.71
C THR A 2 4.57 16.81 -1.68
N ALA A 3 5.87 17.01 -1.92
CA ALA A 3 6.64 16.10 -2.77
C ALA A 3 6.79 14.74 -2.09
N ILE A 4 6.49 13.67 -2.80
CA ILE A 4 6.67 12.29 -2.34
C ILE A 4 7.99 11.78 -2.90
N VAL A 5 8.84 11.26 -2.01
CA VAL A 5 10.12 10.67 -2.39
C VAL A 5 10.18 9.27 -1.80
N PHE A 6 10.41 8.27 -2.66
CA PHE A 6 10.77 6.94 -2.22
C PHE A 6 12.27 6.86 -2.01
N LEU A 7 12.68 6.17 -0.94
CA LEU A 7 14.07 5.73 -0.83
C LEU A 7 14.33 4.72 -1.97
N PRO A 8 15.52 4.72 -2.60
CA PRO A 8 15.86 3.74 -3.64
C PRO A 8 15.50 2.29 -3.27
N PRO A 9 15.87 1.75 -2.08
CA PRO A 9 15.48 0.39 -1.73
C PRO A 9 13.96 0.19 -1.63
N ALA A 10 13.21 1.20 -1.19
CA ALA A 10 11.75 1.11 -1.12
C ALA A 10 11.10 1.03 -2.51
N GLN A 11 11.66 1.73 -3.50
CA GLN A 11 11.19 1.66 -4.89
C GLN A 11 11.51 0.31 -5.53
N GLU A 12 12.70 -0.23 -5.25
CA GLU A 12 13.10 -1.57 -5.69
C GLU A 12 12.21 -2.65 -5.09
N GLU A 13 11.99 -2.62 -3.76
CA GLU A 13 11.11 -3.56 -3.05
C GLU A 13 9.67 -3.50 -3.58
N MET A 14 9.11 -2.30 -3.77
CA MET A 14 7.78 -2.13 -4.33
C MET A 14 7.66 -2.73 -5.74
N THR A 15 8.68 -2.52 -6.58
CA THR A 15 8.71 -3.05 -7.95
C THR A 15 8.87 -4.57 -7.97
N ALA A 16 9.70 -5.13 -7.08
CA ALA A 16 9.86 -6.57 -6.94
C ALA A 16 8.56 -7.23 -6.44
N ALA A 17 7.89 -6.62 -5.45
CA ALA A 17 6.62 -7.11 -4.92
C ALA A 17 5.51 -7.10 -5.98
N SER A 18 5.38 -6.03 -6.77
CA SER A 18 4.37 -5.95 -7.82
C SER A 18 4.57 -7.03 -8.89
N ARG A 19 5.81 -7.27 -9.31
CA ARG A 19 6.16 -8.35 -10.25
C ARG A 19 5.87 -9.73 -9.67
N TYR A 20 6.25 -9.96 -8.42
CA TYR A 20 5.99 -11.23 -7.74
C TYR A 20 4.48 -11.51 -7.70
N TYR A 21 3.67 -10.56 -7.24
CA TYR A 21 2.22 -10.73 -7.15
C TYR A 21 1.55 -10.90 -8.52
N GLN A 22 1.98 -10.15 -9.53
CA GLN A 22 1.48 -10.34 -10.90
C GLN A 22 1.74 -11.76 -11.41
N ALA A 23 2.89 -12.35 -11.06
CA ALA A 23 3.21 -13.73 -11.42
C ALA A 23 2.40 -14.77 -10.63
N GLN A 24 1.91 -14.44 -9.43
CA GLN A 24 1.02 -15.33 -8.66
C GLN A 24 -0.39 -15.37 -9.23
N SER A 25 -0.92 -14.22 -9.66
CA SER A 25 -2.23 -14.12 -10.31
C SER A 25 -2.31 -12.87 -11.16
N THR A 26 -2.85 -13.00 -12.37
CA THR A 26 -3.05 -11.90 -13.29
C THR A 26 -3.87 -10.79 -12.62
N GLY A 27 -3.30 -9.59 -12.53
CA GLY A 27 -3.95 -8.40 -11.97
C GLY A 27 -3.58 -8.10 -10.52
N LEU A 28 -3.04 -9.08 -9.78
CA LEU A 28 -2.71 -8.88 -8.36
C LEU A 28 -1.57 -7.88 -8.16
N GLY A 29 -0.60 -7.83 -9.08
CA GLY A 29 0.46 -6.81 -9.05
C GLY A 29 -0.08 -5.39 -9.26
N THR A 30 -1.05 -5.23 -10.15
CA THR A 30 -1.75 -3.95 -10.38
C THR A 30 -2.57 -3.54 -9.16
N GLU A 31 -3.32 -4.46 -8.55
CA GLU A 31 -4.08 -4.19 -7.33
C GLU A 31 -3.19 -3.78 -6.16
N PHE A 32 -2.01 -4.41 -6.04
CA PHE A 32 -0.99 -4.04 -5.07
C PHE A 32 -0.51 -2.60 -5.28
N LEU A 33 -0.13 -2.22 -6.51
CA LEU A 33 0.32 -0.86 -6.80
C LEU A 33 -0.77 0.18 -6.57
N ALA A 34 -2.02 -0.13 -6.93
CA ALA A 34 -3.16 0.74 -6.66
C ALA A 34 -3.36 0.96 -5.15
N GLU A 35 -3.10 -0.04 -4.31
CA GLU A 35 -3.15 0.13 -2.85
C GLU A 35 -2.00 0.98 -2.31
N VAL A 36 -0.81 0.87 -2.91
CA VAL A 36 0.32 1.74 -2.56
C VAL A 36 -0.03 3.20 -2.88
N GLU A 37 -0.59 3.49 -4.05
CA GLU A 37 -1.04 4.83 -4.43
C GLU A 37 -2.12 5.38 -3.49
N ARG A 38 -3.15 4.58 -3.17
CA ARG A 38 -4.18 4.96 -2.18
C ARG A 38 -3.57 5.24 -0.81
N THR A 39 -2.57 4.45 -0.41
CA THR A 39 -1.85 4.66 0.84
C THR A 39 -1.11 5.99 0.85
N ILE A 40 -0.40 6.31 -0.23
CA ILE A 40 0.32 7.57 -0.39
C ILE A 40 -0.64 8.76 -0.36
N ALA A 41 -1.76 8.68 -1.08
CA ALA A 41 -2.78 9.73 -1.06
C ALA A 41 -3.30 9.98 0.36
N ALA A 42 -3.57 8.92 1.12
CA ALA A 42 -3.97 9.03 2.52
C ALA A 42 -2.88 9.67 3.41
N ILE A 43 -1.60 9.33 3.19
CA ILE A 43 -0.47 9.92 3.92
C ILE A 43 -0.34 11.41 3.60
N VAL A 44 -0.47 11.81 2.33
CA VAL A 44 -0.41 13.21 1.92
C VAL A 44 -1.55 14.02 2.54
N SER A 45 -2.77 13.48 2.55
CA SER A 45 -3.93 14.14 3.15
C SER A 45 -3.86 14.20 4.67
N HIS A 46 -3.27 13.18 5.32
CA HIS A 46 -3.24 13.06 6.78
C HIS A 46 -1.86 12.62 7.30
N PRO A 47 -0.80 13.45 7.18
CA PRO A 47 0.58 13.05 7.46
C PRO A 47 0.85 12.67 8.92
N LYS A 48 -0.04 13.05 9.84
CA LYS A 48 0.08 12.75 11.28
C LYS A 48 -0.83 11.62 11.77
N ALA A 49 -1.64 11.01 10.89
CA ALA A 49 -2.65 10.02 11.28
C ALA A 49 -2.07 8.68 11.78
N ALA A 50 -0.91 8.27 11.25
CA ALA A 50 -0.26 7.04 11.69
C ALA A 50 0.58 7.27 12.95
N PRO A 51 0.64 6.29 13.89
CA PRO A 51 1.47 6.40 15.08
C PRO A 51 2.95 6.49 14.72
N LYS A 52 3.71 7.29 15.48
CA LYS A 52 5.16 7.33 15.39
C LYS A 52 5.73 6.05 15.99
N VAL A 53 6.66 5.41 15.29
CA VAL A 53 7.46 4.27 15.78
C VAL A 53 8.89 4.69 16.11
N LYS A 54 9.38 5.78 15.49
CA LYS A 54 10.62 6.50 15.81
C LYS A 54 10.37 8.01 15.62
N PRO A 55 11.27 8.93 16.03
CA PRO A 55 11.03 10.37 15.94
C PRO A 55 10.49 10.86 14.58
N ASP A 56 11.05 10.35 13.49
CA ASP A 56 10.72 10.73 12.11
C ASP A 56 10.07 9.61 11.29
N ILE A 57 9.75 8.48 11.93
CA ILE A 57 9.17 7.32 11.25
C ILE A 57 7.77 7.06 11.80
N ARG A 58 6.78 7.07 10.91
CA ARG A 58 5.41 6.65 11.20
C ARG A 58 5.11 5.35 10.46
N ARG A 59 4.40 4.44 11.11
CA ARG A 59 3.97 3.18 10.48
C ARG A 59 2.46 3.18 10.35
N ARG A 60 1.97 3.11 9.12
CA ARG A 60 0.56 2.81 8.85
C ARG A 60 0.33 1.33 9.16
N PRO A 61 -0.57 0.97 10.08
CA PRO A 61 -0.96 -0.43 10.23
C PRO A 61 -1.62 -0.90 8.91
N GLY A 62 -1.27 -2.09 8.43
CA GLY A 62 -1.86 -2.63 7.21
C GLY A 62 -3.34 -2.96 7.43
N TYR A 63 -4.22 -2.43 6.59
CA TYR A 63 -5.65 -2.76 6.59
C TYR A 63 -5.91 -3.80 5.51
N TRP A 64 -5.78 -5.07 5.85
CA TRP A 64 -6.39 -6.15 5.06
C TRP A 64 -7.81 -6.46 5.56
N GLN A 65 -8.16 -6.00 6.76
CA GLN A 65 -9.40 -6.34 7.48
C GLN A 65 -10.69 -5.81 6.81
N GLY A 66 -10.62 -4.80 5.94
CA GLY A 66 -11.80 -4.12 5.38
C GLY A 66 -12.10 -4.40 3.89
N ARG A 67 -11.25 -5.17 3.20
CA ARG A 67 -11.38 -5.41 1.74
C ARG A 67 -11.93 -6.79 1.39
N LEU A 68 -12.02 -7.71 2.35
CA LEU A 68 -12.76 -8.97 2.21
C LEU A 68 -14.24 -8.75 2.52
N GLY A 69 -14.87 -7.89 1.72
CA GLY A 69 -16.31 -7.68 1.72
C GLY A 69 -16.87 -8.09 0.36
N SER A 70 -17.62 -9.20 0.36
CA SER A 70 -18.58 -9.61 -0.68
C SER A 70 -18.06 -10.38 -1.90
N SER A 71 -17.65 -11.63 -1.70
CA SER A 71 -18.26 -12.69 -2.51
C SER A 71 -19.46 -13.21 -1.73
N LYS A 72 -20.65 -12.68 -2.02
CA LYS A 72 -21.88 -13.41 -1.73
C LYS A 72 -21.74 -14.77 -2.42
N GLN A 73 -21.53 -15.82 -1.64
CA GLN A 73 -21.67 -17.18 -2.12
C GLN A 73 -23.17 -17.40 -2.29
N SER A 74 -23.63 -17.15 -3.51
CA SER A 74 -24.94 -17.52 -3.99
C SER A 74 -24.80 -18.91 -4.60
N GLN A 75 -25.15 -19.93 -3.83
CA GLN A 75 -25.87 -21.13 -4.29
C GLN A 75 -26.33 -21.93 -3.08
#